data_AF-A0A3M6C8V3-F1
#
_entry.id   AF-A0A3M6C8V3-F1
#
_cell.length_a   1.000
_cell.length_b   1.000
_cell.length_c   1.000
_cell.angle_alpha   90.00
_cell.angle_beta   90.00
_cell.angle_gamma   90.00
#
_symmetry.space_group_name_H-M   'P 1'
#
loop_
_entity.id
_entity.type
_entity.pdbx_description
1 polymer ?
#
loop_
_entity_poly.entity_id
_entity_poly.type
_entity_poly.pdbx_seq_one_letter_code
_entity_poly.pdbx_strand_id
1 'polypeptide(L)'
;MPSLNQIFFGPPGTGKTYATVEATLQILDQPFLAKNAGSRSALKARFDELLAAGDVRFVTFHQSFSYEDFVEGLRATTDEQGQIRYEVVSGVFKSLCESVATELSGKYRAFKVGDRYGTGYKVTRATPDVVEIEKPQGKHLPIGMSLLNTLASYVDAGTFTIEELGNGRWDKKVPGSVLDPFLVNGYKNFLPSMVEHMLGKNEEGLFEPAPVQHSDAKVLIIDEINRGNVSRIFGELITLIEPSKRAGADEALGKL
;
A
#
# COMPACT_ATOMS: atom_id res chain seq x y z
N MET A 1 3.22 24.10 5.92
CA MET A 1 3.90 22.81 5.77
C MET A 1 5.04 23.00 4.77
N PRO A 2 6.18 22.31 4.90
CA PRO A 2 7.22 22.35 3.88
C PRO A 2 6.69 21.81 2.54
N SER A 3 7.40 22.10 1.44
CA SER A 3 7.07 21.55 0.12
C SER A 3 7.11 20.01 0.15
N LEU A 4 6.17 19.36 -0.54
CA LEU A 4 6.11 17.88 -0.61
C LEU A 4 7.33 17.29 -1.34
N ASN A 5 7.88 18.01 -2.31
CA ASN A 5 9.12 17.63 -2.98
C ASN A 5 10.28 18.36 -2.30
N GLN A 6 11.27 17.60 -1.82
CA GLN A 6 12.40 18.13 -1.04
C GLN A 6 13.72 17.54 -1.55
N ILE A 7 14.78 18.34 -1.54
CA ILE A 7 16.13 17.91 -1.90
C ILE A 7 17.03 18.09 -0.67
N PHE A 8 17.53 16.98 -0.12
CA PHE A 8 18.55 16.98 0.93
C PHE A 8 19.95 16.93 0.29
N PHE A 9 20.69 18.03 0.33
CA PHE A 9 22.04 18.12 -0.22
C PHE A 9 23.07 18.49 0.86
N GLY A 10 24.33 18.12 0.63
CA GLY A 10 25.42 18.43 1.55
C GLY A 10 26.55 17.39 1.48
N PRO A 11 27.71 17.67 2.09
CA PRO A 11 28.86 16.77 2.13
C PRO A 11 28.52 15.35 2.65
N PRO A 12 29.28 14.31 2.30
CA PRO A 12 29.14 12.98 2.92
C PRO A 12 29.24 13.06 4.45
N GLY A 13 28.49 12.20 5.16
CA GLY A 13 28.52 12.16 6.64
C GLY A 13 27.71 13.24 7.36
N THR A 14 27.02 14.15 6.64
CA THR A 14 26.22 15.25 7.24
C THR A 14 24.81 14.86 7.72
N GLY A 15 24.52 13.57 7.83
CA GLY A 15 23.24 13.10 8.34
C GLY A 15 22.06 13.19 7.36
N LYS A 16 22.31 13.29 6.05
CA LYS A 16 21.24 13.29 5.02
C LYS A 16 20.28 12.10 5.17
N THR A 17 20.82 10.89 5.35
CA THR A 17 20.02 9.69 5.59
C THR A 17 19.09 9.84 6.80
N TYR A 18 19.56 10.50 7.85
CA TYR A 18 18.76 10.75 9.05
C TYR A 18 17.67 11.80 8.79
N ALA A 19 18.00 12.89 8.11
CA ALA A 19 17.02 13.90 7.71
C ALA A 19 15.92 13.31 6.81
N THR A 20 16.27 12.39 5.90
CA THR A 20 15.30 11.67 5.06
C THR A 20 14.36 10.80 5.89
N VAL A 21 14.88 10.09 6.90
CA VAL A 21 14.05 9.28 7.82
C VAL A 21 13.07 10.17 8.59
N GLU A 22 13.55 11.26 9.19
CA GLU A 22 12.68 12.19 9.93
C GLU A 22 11.63 12.84 9.02
N ALA A 23 12.00 13.30 7.83
CA ALA A 23 11.07 13.88 6.87
C ALA A 23 10.01 12.87 6.41
N THR A 24 10.41 11.61 6.21
CA THR A 24 9.48 10.52 5.87
C THR A 24 8.47 10.31 7.00
N LEU A 25 8.93 10.24 8.26
CA LEU A 25 8.04 10.09 9.41
C LEU A 25 7.22 11.34 9.68
N GLN A 26 7.69 12.53 9.32
CA GLN A 26 6.88 13.74 9.41
C GLN A 26 5.66 13.69 8.48
N ILE A 27 5.79 13.04 7.32
CA ILE A 27 4.72 12.86 6.34
C ILE A 27 3.84 11.66 6.73
N LEU A 28 4.46 10.55 7.10
CA LEU A 28 3.78 9.27 7.25
C LEU A 28 3.40 8.93 8.69
N ASP A 29 4.02 9.50 9.72
CA ASP A 29 3.81 9.11 11.13
C ASP A 29 4.24 10.22 12.11
N GLN A 30 3.63 11.40 11.97
CA GLN A 30 4.00 12.58 12.77
C GLN A 30 3.91 12.34 14.29
N PRO A 31 2.90 11.61 14.82
CA PRO A 31 2.84 11.31 16.25
C PRO A 31 3.97 10.40 16.74
N PHE A 32 4.35 9.37 15.97
CA PHE A 32 5.50 8.52 16.34
C PHE A 32 6.80 9.31 16.35
N LEU A 33 7.01 10.18 15.35
CA LEU A 33 8.16 11.07 15.30
C LEU A 33 8.22 11.96 16.55
N ALA A 34 7.11 12.61 16.91
CA ALA A 34 7.05 13.49 18.08
C ALA A 34 7.38 12.75 19.39
N LYS A 35 6.93 11.50 19.53
CA LYS A 35 7.20 10.67 20.71
C LYS A 35 8.64 10.14 20.76
N ASN A 36 9.29 9.95 19.61
CA ASN A 36 10.58 9.26 19.48
C ASN A 36 11.71 10.15 18.93
N ALA A 37 11.54 11.48 18.87
CA ALA A 37 12.48 12.41 18.25
C ALA A 37 13.94 12.31 18.75
N GLY A 38 14.17 11.80 19.96
CA GLY A 38 15.50 11.56 20.52
C GLY A 38 16.13 10.20 20.22
N SER A 39 15.39 9.26 19.62
CA SER A 39 15.80 7.87 19.46
C SER A 39 15.99 7.48 17.99
N ARG A 40 17.23 7.62 17.51
CA ARG A 40 17.58 7.31 16.10
C ARG A 40 17.26 5.86 15.72
N SER A 41 17.48 4.92 16.63
CA SER A 41 17.20 3.50 16.39
C SER A 41 15.69 3.24 16.25
N ALA A 42 14.86 3.89 17.07
CA ALA A 42 13.40 3.76 16.98
C ALA A 42 12.86 4.37 15.68
N LEU A 43 13.34 5.56 15.29
CA LEU A 43 12.95 6.19 14.03
C LEU A 43 13.37 5.35 12.82
N LYS A 44 14.60 4.79 12.83
CA LYS A 44 15.07 3.90 11.76
C LYS A 44 14.27 2.60 11.69
N ALA A 45 13.95 1.99 12.83
CA ALA A 45 13.11 0.79 12.88
C ALA A 45 11.72 1.07 12.28
N ARG A 46 11.09 2.19 12.65
CA ARG A 46 9.79 2.58 12.09
C ARG A 46 9.86 2.84 10.59
N PHE A 47 10.91 3.49 10.13
CA PHE A 47 11.17 3.68 8.71
C PHE A 47 11.32 2.36 7.95
N ASP A 48 12.04 1.38 8.52
CA ASP A 48 12.22 0.06 7.91
C ASP A 48 10.90 -0.74 7.84
N GLU A 49 10.04 -0.59 8.83
CA GLU A 49 8.67 -1.14 8.79
C GLU A 49 7.85 -0.54 7.65
N LEU A 50 7.91 0.78 7.45
CA LEU A 50 7.21 1.47 6.35
C LEU A 50 7.78 1.11 4.97
N LEU A 51 9.10 0.89 4.89
CA LEU A 51 9.75 0.39 3.68
C LEU A 51 9.32 -1.04 3.36
N ALA A 52 9.23 -1.92 4.36
CA ALA A 52 8.75 -3.29 4.20
C ALA A 52 7.24 -3.36 3.87
N ALA A 53 6.44 -2.44 4.42
CA ALA A 53 5.02 -2.29 4.09
C ALA A 53 4.80 -1.74 2.67
N GLY A 54 5.82 -1.10 2.08
CA GLY A 54 5.74 -0.49 0.75
C GLY A 54 5.23 0.95 0.73
N ASP A 55 5.02 1.55 1.91
CA ASP A 55 4.64 2.96 2.06
C ASP A 55 5.78 3.91 1.70
N VAL A 56 7.01 3.40 1.78
CA VAL A 56 8.22 4.06 1.33
C VAL A 56 8.85 3.26 0.20
N ARG A 57 9.18 3.92 -0.91
CA ARG A 57 10.02 3.35 -1.99
C ARG A 57 11.35 4.08 -2.02
N PHE A 58 12.43 3.32 -2.12
CA PHE A 58 13.79 3.86 -2.25
C PHE A 58 14.36 3.45 -3.60
N VAL A 59 14.87 4.41 -4.37
CA VAL A 59 15.55 4.18 -5.65
C VAL A 59 16.86 4.96 -5.68
N THR A 60 17.89 4.37 -6.29
CA THR A 60 19.17 5.04 -6.53
C THR A 60 19.35 5.28 -8.02
N PHE A 61 19.59 6.53 -8.42
CA PHE A 61 19.83 6.86 -9.81
C PHE A 61 21.27 6.60 -10.24
N HIS A 62 21.43 6.17 -11.49
CA HIS A 62 22.72 5.99 -12.16
C HIS A 62 22.64 6.46 -13.61
N GLN A 63 23.79 6.58 -14.28
CA GLN A 63 23.91 7.15 -15.63
C GLN A 63 23.10 6.39 -16.71
N SER A 64 22.91 5.08 -16.52
CA SER A 64 22.08 4.25 -17.39
C SER A 64 20.60 4.17 -16.99
N PHE A 65 20.20 4.74 -15.84
CA PHE A 65 18.81 4.75 -15.41
C PHE A 65 17.99 5.65 -16.34
N SER A 66 16.79 5.23 -16.68
CA SER A 66 15.99 5.85 -17.74
C SER A 66 14.52 5.99 -17.37
N TYR A 67 13.76 6.68 -18.23
CA TYR A 67 12.30 6.78 -18.12
C TYR A 67 11.62 5.40 -18.03
N GLU A 68 12.13 4.42 -18.76
CA GLU A 68 11.60 3.05 -18.79
C GLU A 68 11.72 2.34 -17.43
N ASP A 69 12.72 2.71 -16.64
CA ASP A 69 12.93 2.17 -15.30
C ASP A 69 12.14 2.95 -14.24
N PHE A 70 11.92 4.25 -14.48
CA PHE A 70 11.28 5.14 -13.52
C PHE A 70 9.76 5.17 -13.65
N VAL A 71 9.24 5.34 -14.86
CA VAL A 71 7.81 5.57 -15.12
C VAL A 71 7.18 4.36 -15.78
N GLU A 72 7.57 4.00 -17.00
CA GLU A 72 7.07 2.80 -17.70
C GLU A 72 7.91 2.51 -18.94
N GLY A 73 8.06 1.23 -19.27
CA GLY A 73 8.84 0.80 -20.44
C GLY A 73 8.41 -0.55 -21.00
N LEU A 74 8.81 -0.82 -22.24
CA LEU A 74 8.57 -2.11 -22.87
C LEU A 74 9.62 -3.14 -22.39
N ARG A 75 9.16 -4.28 -21.90
CA ARG A 75 10.02 -5.42 -21.57
C ARG A 75 9.67 -6.60 -22.47
N ALA A 76 10.71 -7.26 -22.97
CA ALA A 76 10.55 -8.50 -23.72
C ALA A 76 10.43 -9.67 -22.73
N THR A 77 9.31 -10.39 -22.80
CA THR A 77 9.11 -11.66 -22.11
C THR A 77 9.04 -12.80 -23.13
N THR A 78 9.51 -13.98 -22.75
CA THR A 78 9.44 -15.17 -23.59
C THR A 78 8.38 -16.08 -23.02
N ASP A 79 7.37 -16.44 -23.81
CA ASP A 79 6.36 -17.40 -23.38
C ASP A 79 6.90 -18.85 -23.36
N GLU A 80 6.10 -19.78 -22.83
CA GLU A 80 6.45 -21.21 -22.72
C GLU A 80 6.74 -21.87 -24.09
N GLN A 81 6.38 -21.22 -25.19
CA GLN A 81 6.58 -21.68 -26.56
C GLN A 81 7.81 -21.04 -27.22
N GLY A 82 8.56 -20.21 -26.49
CA GLY A 82 9.77 -19.54 -26.98
C GLY A 82 9.48 -18.28 -27.80
N GLN A 83 8.24 -17.79 -27.85
CA GLN A 83 7.88 -16.60 -28.59
C GLN A 83 8.12 -15.35 -27.74
N ILE A 84 8.80 -14.35 -28.32
CA ILE A 84 9.05 -13.06 -27.67
C ILE A 84 7.77 -12.21 -27.73
N ARG A 85 7.33 -11.73 -26.57
CA ARG A 85 6.24 -10.77 -26.40
C ARG A 85 6.80 -9.50 -25.77
N TYR A 86 6.27 -8.35 -26.16
CA TYR A 86 6.61 -7.08 -25.54
C TYR A 86 5.43 -6.64 -24.69
N GLU A 87 5.67 -6.47 -23.40
CA GLU A 87 4.69 -5.97 -22.45
C GLU A 87 5.12 -4.62 -21.89
N VAL A 88 4.14 -3.75 -21.65
CA VAL A 88 4.39 -2.49 -20.94
C VAL A 88 4.48 -2.81 -19.46
N VAL A 89 5.61 -2.47 -18.85
CA VAL A 89 5.88 -2.69 -17.43
C VAL A 89 6.00 -1.35 -16.73
N SER A 90 5.25 -1.18 -15.64
CA SER A 90 5.33 0.01 -14.78
C SER A 90 6.70 0.11 -14.10
N GLY A 91 7.30 1.29 -14.17
CA GLY A 91 8.52 1.65 -13.43
C GLY A 91 8.25 1.94 -11.95
N VAL A 92 9.30 2.27 -11.20
CA VAL A 92 9.21 2.43 -9.73
C VAL A 92 8.24 3.54 -9.29
N PHE A 93 8.16 4.66 -10.02
CA PHE A 93 7.24 5.76 -9.72
C PHE A 93 5.80 5.37 -10.03
N LYS A 94 5.54 4.88 -11.25
CA LYS A 94 4.19 4.52 -11.68
C LYS A 94 3.61 3.39 -10.83
N SER A 95 4.40 2.35 -10.53
CA SER A 95 3.95 1.25 -9.67
C SER A 95 3.59 1.72 -8.24
N LEU A 96 4.27 2.73 -7.70
CA LEU A 96 3.90 3.34 -6.42
C LEU A 96 2.59 4.12 -6.52
N CYS A 97 2.40 4.88 -7.60
CA CYS A 97 1.14 5.59 -7.85
C CYS A 97 -0.02 4.61 -8.07
N GLU A 98 0.21 3.52 -8.81
CA GLU A 98 -0.77 2.46 -9.05
C GLU A 98 -1.14 1.71 -7.77
N SER A 99 -0.20 1.51 -6.83
CA SER A 99 -0.54 0.91 -5.53
C SER A 99 -1.49 1.81 -4.74
N VAL A 100 -1.26 3.14 -4.76
CA VAL A 100 -2.17 4.11 -4.13
C VAL A 100 -3.49 4.16 -4.88
N ALA A 101 -3.46 4.22 -6.21
CA ALA A 101 -4.66 4.26 -7.02
C ALA A 101 -5.51 3.00 -6.79
N THR A 102 -4.91 1.82 -6.69
CA THR A 102 -5.59 0.56 -6.38
C THR A 102 -6.18 0.57 -4.97
N GLU A 103 -5.44 1.07 -3.98
CA GLU A 103 -5.93 1.27 -2.61
C GLU A 103 -7.13 2.26 -2.58
N LEU A 104 -7.13 3.28 -3.43
CA LEU A 104 -8.17 4.33 -3.51
C LEU A 104 -9.35 3.98 -4.45
N SER A 105 -9.11 3.18 -5.49
CA SER A 105 -10.09 2.81 -6.53
C SER A 105 -10.71 1.44 -6.29
N GLY A 106 -10.21 0.69 -5.31
CA GLY A 106 -10.82 -0.56 -4.88
C GLY A 106 -12.28 -0.33 -4.54
N LYS A 107 -13.18 -1.19 -5.09
CA LYS A 107 -14.61 -1.19 -4.72
C LYS A 107 -14.80 -1.27 -3.20
N TYR A 108 -13.83 -1.90 -2.52
CA TYR A 108 -13.81 -2.12 -1.08
C TYR A 108 -12.59 -1.45 -0.45
N ARG A 109 -12.71 -1.04 0.81
CA ARG A 109 -11.60 -0.46 1.58
C ARG A 109 -10.45 -1.46 1.74
N ALA A 110 -9.22 -0.97 1.61
CA ALA A 110 -8.01 -1.77 1.84
C ALA A 110 -7.74 -2.02 3.33
N PHE A 111 -6.90 -3.01 3.61
CA PHE A 111 -6.38 -3.34 4.94
C PHE A 111 -5.06 -2.61 5.20
N LYS A 112 -4.83 -2.18 6.44
CA LYS A 112 -3.59 -1.52 6.84
C LYS A 112 -2.80 -2.39 7.82
N VAL A 113 -1.47 -2.33 7.73
CA VAL A 113 -0.60 -3.00 8.71
C VAL A 113 -0.88 -2.42 10.09
N GLY A 114 -1.09 -3.30 11.07
CA GLY A 114 -1.44 -2.93 12.43
C GLY A 114 -2.94 -2.95 12.73
N ASP A 115 -3.82 -3.03 11.72
CA ASP A 115 -5.25 -3.18 11.94
C ASP A 115 -5.53 -4.43 12.77
N ARG A 116 -6.51 -4.34 13.67
CA ARG A 116 -6.91 -5.46 14.52
C ARG A 116 -8.36 -5.82 14.26
N TYR A 117 -8.60 -7.13 14.18
CA TYR A 117 -9.90 -7.70 13.89
C TYR A 117 -10.26 -8.79 14.91
N GLY A 118 -11.55 -8.91 15.21
CA GLY A 118 -12.06 -9.95 16.11
C GLY A 118 -11.42 -9.88 17.50
N THR A 119 -11.01 -11.03 18.03
CA THR A 119 -10.47 -11.15 19.39
C THR A 119 -8.94 -11.02 19.44
N GLY A 120 -8.35 -10.10 18.68
CA GLY A 120 -6.91 -9.79 18.72
C GLY A 120 -6.08 -10.30 17.55
N TYR A 121 -6.69 -10.49 16.37
CA TYR A 121 -5.96 -10.79 15.14
C TYR A 121 -5.39 -9.51 14.56
N LYS A 122 -4.09 -9.48 14.23
CA LYS A 122 -3.40 -8.27 13.78
C LYS A 122 -2.88 -8.44 12.35
N VAL A 123 -3.14 -7.46 11.48
CA VAL A 123 -2.54 -7.43 10.15
C VAL A 123 -1.05 -7.13 10.27
N THR A 124 -0.21 -8.02 9.74
CA THR A 124 1.25 -7.83 9.67
C THR A 124 1.72 -7.42 8.29
N ARG A 125 0.94 -7.72 7.25
CA ARG A 125 1.20 -7.32 5.87
C ARG A 125 -0.11 -7.29 5.09
N ALA A 126 -0.27 -6.31 4.20
CA ALA A 126 -1.40 -6.24 3.27
C ALA A 126 -0.88 -5.90 1.87
N THR A 127 -1.28 -6.70 0.88
CA THR A 127 -1.01 -6.46 -0.54
C THR A 127 -2.32 -6.66 -1.33
N PRO A 128 -2.35 -6.32 -2.64
CA PRO A 128 -3.52 -6.58 -3.47
C PRO A 128 -3.94 -8.06 -3.56
N ASP A 129 -3.01 -8.98 -3.30
CA ASP A 129 -3.22 -10.43 -3.42
C ASP A 129 -3.47 -11.13 -2.09
N VAL A 130 -2.83 -10.66 -1.00
CA VAL A 130 -2.85 -11.35 0.30
C VAL A 130 -2.79 -10.39 1.48
N VAL A 131 -3.51 -10.75 2.55
CA VAL A 131 -3.40 -10.14 3.87
C VAL A 131 -2.81 -11.17 4.82
N GLU A 132 -1.63 -10.89 5.38
CA GLU A 132 -1.02 -11.73 6.42
C GLU A 132 -1.50 -11.26 7.79
N ILE A 133 -1.99 -12.21 8.59
CA ILE A 133 -2.57 -11.97 9.90
C ILE A 133 -1.81 -12.74 10.96
N GLU A 134 -1.34 -12.05 11.99
CA GLU A 134 -0.87 -12.65 13.23
C GLU A 134 -2.06 -12.99 14.13
N LYS A 135 -2.17 -14.27 14.51
CA LYS A 135 -3.16 -14.76 15.47
C LYS A 135 -2.79 -14.30 16.89
N PRO A 136 -3.74 -14.25 17.85
CA PRO A 136 -3.45 -13.94 19.25
C PRO A 136 -2.35 -14.79 19.92
N GLN A 137 -2.08 -15.98 19.36
CA GLN A 137 -1.06 -16.93 19.83
C GLN A 137 0.30 -16.77 19.13
N GLY A 138 0.48 -15.72 18.32
CA GLY A 138 1.73 -15.39 17.60
C GLY A 138 1.97 -16.16 16.30
N LYS A 139 1.06 -17.07 15.89
CA LYS A 139 1.16 -17.76 14.59
C LYS A 139 0.61 -16.89 13.46
N HIS A 140 1.21 -16.97 12.28
CA HIS A 140 0.77 -16.23 11.10
C HIS A 140 -0.20 -17.04 10.23
N LEU A 141 -1.10 -16.34 9.54
CA LEU A 141 -2.09 -16.89 8.62
C LEU A 141 -2.26 -15.94 7.42
N PRO A 142 -1.92 -16.37 6.20
CA PRO A 142 -2.25 -15.62 4.99
C PRO A 142 -3.71 -15.83 4.62
N ILE A 143 -4.40 -14.75 4.27
CA ILE A 143 -5.75 -14.75 3.71
C ILE A 143 -5.69 -14.11 2.32
N GLY A 144 -6.11 -14.84 1.30
CA GLY A 144 -6.16 -14.32 -0.07
C GLY A 144 -7.21 -13.22 -0.22
N MET A 145 -6.84 -12.12 -0.90
CA MET A 145 -7.77 -11.03 -1.19
C MET A 145 -8.91 -11.47 -2.10
N SER A 146 -8.71 -12.49 -2.95
CA SER A 146 -9.77 -13.08 -3.77
C SER A 146 -10.92 -13.65 -2.91
N LEU A 147 -10.60 -14.33 -1.81
CA LEU A 147 -11.59 -14.83 -0.84
C LEU A 147 -12.36 -13.67 -0.20
N LEU A 148 -11.65 -12.66 0.30
CA LEU A 148 -12.24 -11.50 0.97
C LEU A 148 -13.13 -10.68 0.03
N ASN A 149 -12.66 -10.42 -1.19
CA ASN A 149 -13.42 -9.73 -2.23
C ASN A 149 -14.69 -10.49 -2.64
N THR A 150 -14.63 -11.82 -2.69
CA THR A 150 -15.79 -12.67 -2.99
C THR A 150 -16.82 -12.65 -1.86
N LEU A 151 -16.38 -12.72 -0.60
CA LEU A 151 -17.27 -12.58 0.54
C LEU A 151 -17.92 -11.19 0.59
N ALA A 152 -17.12 -10.14 0.40
CA ALA A 152 -17.59 -8.76 0.34
C ALA A 152 -18.60 -8.56 -0.79
N SER A 153 -18.40 -9.15 -1.97
CA SER A 153 -19.36 -9.04 -3.07
C SER A 153 -20.69 -9.69 -2.79
N TYR A 154 -20.73 -10.85 -2.13
CA TYR A 154 -21.98 -11.47 -1.73
C TYR A 154 -22.73 -10.64 -0.68
N VAL A 155 -22.02 -10.08 0.29
CA VAL A 155 -22.64 -9.23 1.32
C VAL A 155 -23.12 -7.90 0.73
N ASP A 156 -22.33 -7.30 -0.16
CA ASP A 156 -22.69 -6.05 -0.85
C ASP A 156 -23.92 -6.24 -1.74
N ALA A 157 -24.02 -7.39 -2.42
CA ALA A 157 -25.18 -7.76 -3.21
C ALA A 157 -26.42 -8.16 -2.37
N GLY A 158 -26.28 -8.25 -1.04
CA GLY A 158 -27.37 -8.65 -0.14
C GLY A 158 -27.71 -10.15 -0.15
N THR A 159 -26.82 -10.99 -0.71
CA THR A 159 -27.02 -12.45 -0.77
C THR A 159 -27.06 -13.08 0.62
N PHE A 160 -26.19 -12.61 1.52
CA PHE A 160 -26.21 -12.90 2.95
C PHE A 160 -25.66 -11.71 3.74
N THR A 161 -25.92 -11.67 5.04
CA THR A 161 -25.50 -10.60 5.95
C THR A 161 -24.17 -10.90 6.66
N ILE A 162 -23.51 -9.88 7.22
CA ILE A 162 -22.33 -10.05 8.08
C ILE A 162 -22.63 -10.99 9.26
N GLU A 163 -23.84 -10.89 9.83
CA GLU A 163 -24.28 -11.78 10.92
C GLU A 163 -24.34 -13.25 10.46
N GLU A 164 -24.93 -13.52 9.29
CA GLU A 164 -24.98 -14.86 8.69
C GLU A 164 -23.59 -15.42 8.35
N LEU A 165 -22.64 -14.56 7.98
CA LEU A 165 -21.23 -14.94 7.83
C LEU A 165 -20.63 -15.33 9.18
N GLY A 166 -20.83 -14.54 10.23
CA GLY A 166 -20.26 -14.78 11.57
C GLY A 166 -20.83 -15.98 12.31
N ASN A 167 -22.10 -16.33 12.06
CA ASN A 167 -22.72 -17.54 12.63
C ASN A 167 -22.58 -18.77 11.72
N GLY A 168 -21.95 -18.64 10.54
CA GLY A 168 -21.66 -19.74 9.63
C GLY A 168 -22.87 -20.28 8.86
N ARG A 169 -23.93 -19.47 8.67
CA ARG A 169 -25.14 -19.82 7.90
C ARG A 169 -25.12 -19.33 6.46
N TRP A 170 -24.07 -18.62 6.05
CA TRP A 170 -23.93 -18.02 4.72
C TRP A 170 -23.92 -19.06 3.58
N ASP A 171 -23.35 -20.25 3.80
CA ASP A 171 -23.13 -21.30 2.81
C ASP A 171 -24.44 -21.79 2.18
N LYS A 172 -25.50 -21.89 2.97
CA LYS A 172 -26.85 -22.28 2.51
C LYS A 172 -27.47 -21.29 1.52
N LYS A 173 -27.00 -20.04 1.50
CA LYS A 173 -27.50 -18.97 0.62
C LYS A 173 -26.79 -18.93 -0.73
N VAL A 174 -25.64 -19.60 -0.85
CA VAL A 174 -24.83 -19.65 -2.08
C VAL A 174 -24.50 -21.09 -2.47
N PRO A 175 -25.52 -21.91 -2.77
CA PRO A 175 -25.29 -23.28 -3.21
C PRO A 175 -24.48 -23.29 -4.52
N GLY A 176 -23.31 -23.95 -4.50
CA GLY A 176 -22.40 -23.99 -5.66
C GLY A 176 -21.30 -22.92 -5.66
N SER A 177 -21.15 -22.16 -4.58
CA SER A 177 -20.00 -21.25 -4.40
C SER A 177 -18.66 -22.00 -4.51
N VAL A 178 -17.66 -21.34 -5.07
CA VAL A 178 -16.26 -21.81 -5.07
C VAL A 178 -15.59 -21.71 -3.69
N LEU A 179 -16.25 -21.06 -2.73
CA LEU A 179 -15.75 -20.90 -1.38
C LEU A 179 -15.97 -22.17 -0.55
N ASP A 180 -14.89 -22.69 0.05
CA ASP A 180 -14.96 -23.84 0.95
C ASP A 180 -15.60 -23.44 2.30
N PRO A 181 -16.74 -24.04 2.69
CA PRO A 181 -17.40 -23.73 3.95
C PRO A 181 -16.56 -24.00 5.19
N PHE A 182 -15.73 -25.05 5.20
CA PHE A 182 -14.86 -25.37 6.32
C PHE A 182 -13.77 -24.29 6.49
N LEU A 183 -13.21 -23.80 5.39
CA LEU A 183 -12.20 -22.75 5.43
C LEU A 183 -12.78 -21.43 5.98
N VAL A 184 -13.91 -20.98 5.44
CA VAL A 184 -14.53 -19.71 5.87
C VAL A 184 -15.05 -19.82 7.30
N ASN A 185 -15.78 -20.89 7.64
CA ASN A 185 -16.36 -21.06 8.96
C ASN A 185 -15.29 -21.32 10.04
N GLY A 186 -14.13 -21.88 9.67
CA GLY A 186 -12.96 -22.01 10.54
C GLY A 186 -12.41 -20.66 11.03
N TYR A 187 -12.75 -19.57 10.35
CA TYR A 187 -12.26 -18.21 10.62
C TYR A 187 -13.39 -17.20 10.87
N LYS A 188 -14.58 -17.67 11.26
CA LYS A 188 -15.75 -16.86 11.60
C LYS A 188 -15.52 -15.82 12.71
N ASN A 189 -14.44 -15.98 13.47
CA ASN A 189 -14.08 -15.12 14.60
C ASN A 189 -13.54 -13.74 14.17
N PHE A 190 -13.10 -13.60 12.91
CA PHE A 190 -12.49 -12.36 12.41
C PHE A 190 -12.82 -12.04 10.94
N LEU A 191 -13.14 -13.02 10.09
CA LEU A 191 -13.54 -12.76 8.70
C LEU A 191 -14.76 -11.82 8.58
N PRO A 192 -15.82 -11.93 9.40
CA PRO A 192 -16.94 -11.00 9.33
C PRO A 192 -16.51 -9.55 9.55
N SER A 193 -15.69 -9.27 10.56
CA SER A 193 -15.19 -7.91 10.83
C SER A 193 -14.29 -7.38 9.71
N MET A 194 -13.51 -8.25 9.05
CA MET A 194 -12.70 -7.83 7.89
C MET A 194 -13.59 -7.47 6.68
N VAL A 195 -14.62 -8.26 6.41
CA VAL A 195 -15.57 -8.00 5.31
C VAL A 195 -16.42 -6.76 5.61
N GLU A 196 -16.82 -6.54 6.85
CA GLU A 196 -17.53 -5.34 7.29
C GLU A 196 -16.69 -4.07 7.10
N HIS A 197 -15.41 -4.10 7.49
CA HIS A 197 -14.43 -3.03 7.23
C HIS A 197 -14.33 -2.71 5.73
N MET A 198 -14.18 -3.75 4.90
CA MET A 198 -14.09 -3.62 3.44
C MET A 198 -15.29 -2.88 2.84
N LEU A 199 -16.48 -3.09 3.40
CA LEU A 199 -17.73 -2.47 2.95
C LEU A 199 -17.97 -1.08 3.54
N GLY A 200 -17.14 -0.64 4.49
CA GLY A 200 -17.30 0.64 5.18
C GLY A 200 -18.62 0.77 5.96
N LYS A 201 -19.19 -0.36 6.39
CA LYS A 201 -20.43 -0.42 7.17
C LYS A 201 -20.09 -0.56 8.66
N ASN A 202 -20.82 0.15 9.52
CA ASN A 202 -20.82 0.05 10.99
C ASN A 202 -19.47 -0.33 11.65
N GLU A 203 -18.64 0.67 11.95
CA GLU A 203 -17.41 0.50 12.74
C GLU A 203 -17.66 0.33 14.26
N GLU A 204 -18.91 0.14 14.68
CA GLU A 204 -19.26 -0.20 16.07
C GLU A 204 -19.04 -1.71 16.32
N GLY A 205 -17.77 -2.14 16.44
CA GLY A 205 -17.46 -3.58 16.56
C GLY A 205 -16.03 -3.93 16.98
N LEU A 206 -15.65 -5.20 16.81
CA LEU A 206 -14.33 -5.80 17.11
C LEU A 206 -13.22 -5.40 16.11
N PHE A 207 -13.45 -4.33 15.35
CA PHE A 207 -12.43 -3.70 14.52
C PHE A 207 -11.79 -2.60 15.36
N GLU A 208 -10.51 -2.74 15.64
CA GLU A 208 -9.71 -1.62 16.13
C GLU A 208 -8.78 -1.23 14.98
N PRO A 209 -9.00 -0.06 14.34
CA PRO A 209 -8.07 0.40 13.32
C PRO A 209 -6.68 0.44 13.93
N ALA A 210 -5.65 0.21 13.12
CA ALA A 210 -4.32 0.62 13.52
C ALA A 210 -4.44 2.07 14.03
N PRO A 211 -3.92 2.42 15.22
CA PRO A 211 -4.05 3.77 15.75
C PRO A 211 -3.72 4.75 14.62
N VAL A 212 -4.71 5.57 14.24
CA VAL A 212 -4.61 6.44 13.06
C VAL A 212 -3.46 7.41 13.31
N GLN A 213 -2.30 7.05 12.78
CA GLN A 213 -1.11 7.91 12.76
C GLN A 213 -0.54 7.99 11.34
N HIS A 214 -1.08 7.21 10.39
CA HIS A 214 -0.56 7.10 9.03
C HIS A 214 -1.46 7.73 7.98
N SER A 215 -0.89 8.68 7.25
CA SER A 215 -1.44 9.25 6.02
C SER A 215 -1.53 8.14 4.95
N ASP A 216 -2.55 8.18 4.09
CA ASP A 216 -2.58 7.39 2.82
C ASP A 216 -1.52 7.89 1.80
N ALA A 217 -0.59 8.72 2.26
CA ALA A 217 0.51 9.19 1.46
C ALA A 217 1.52 8.06 1.30
N LYS A 218 2.23 8.07 0.18
CA LYS A 218 3.43 7.26 -0.01
C LYS A 218 4.61 8.21 -0.21
N VAL A 219 5.80 7.76 0.18
CA VAL A 219 7.04 8.53 0.03
C VAL A 219 7.97 7.81 -0.95
N LEU A 220 8.40 8.52 -1.99
CA LEU A 220 9.46 8.07 -2.88
C LEU A 220 10.76 8.80 -2.53
N ILE A 221 11.80 8.04 -2.21
CA ILE A 221 13.14 8.54 -1.92
C ILE A 221 14.03 8.23 -3.11
N ILE A 222 14.64 9.27 -3.67
CA ILE A 222 15.59 9.17 -4.78
C ILE A 222 16.98 9.52 -4.24
N ASP A 223 17.85 8.52 -4.20
CA ASP A 223 19.27 8.71 -3.91
C ASP A 223 20.06 8.93 -5.20
N GLU A 224 21.20 9.59 -5.06
CA GLU A 224 22.13 9.90 -6.16
C GLU A 224 21.47 10.60 -7.37
N ILE A 225 20.48 11.47 -7.14
CA ILE A 225 19.77 12.20 -8.21
C ILE A 225 20.71 12.91 -9.18
N ASN A 226 21.81 13.46 -8.67
CA ASN A 226 22.83 14.16 -9.46
C ASN A 226 23.73 13.23 -10.30
N ARG A 227 23.69 11.91 -10.08
CA ARG A 227 24.40 10.91 -10.90
C ARG A 227 23.55 10.35 -12.03
N GLY A 228 22.25 10.65 -12.06
CA GLY A 228 21.37 10.32 -13.18
C GLY A 228 21.26 11.46 -14.19
N ASN A 229 20.83 11.15 -15.41
CA ASN A 229 20.37 12.17 -16.34
C ASN A 229 18.89 12.47 -16.01
N VAL A 230 18.65 13.50 -15.19
CA VAL A 230 17.31 13.85 -14.69
C VAL A 230 16.30 14.01 -15.83
N SER A 231 16.66 14.71 -16.92
CA SER A 231 15.77 14.91 -18.06
C SER A 231 15.40 13.59 -18.75
N ARG A 232 16.34 12.64 -18.87
CA ARG A 232 16.09 11.32 -19.45
C ARG A 232 15.27 10.42 -18.53
N ILE A 233 15.44 10.56 -17.22
CA ILE A 233 14.77 9.71 -16.22
C ILE A 233 13.32 10.17 -16.00
N PHE A 234 13.11 11.47 -15.82
CA PHE A 234 11.77 12.00 -15.60
C PHE A 234 11.00 12.20 -16.91
N GLY A 235 11.66 12.49 -18.03
CA GLY A 235 10.96 12.78 -19.28
C GLY A 235 9.93 13.90 -19.09
N GLU A 236 8.70 13.68 -19.55
CA GLU A 236 7.60 14.64 -19.42
C GLU A 236 7.11 14.82 -17.97
N LEU A 237 7.33 13.83 -17.10
CA LEU A 237 6.95 13.87 -15.68
C LEU A 237 7.58 15.07 -14.95
N ILE A 238 8.72 15.58 -15.43
CA ILE A 238 9.40 16.74 -14.84
C ILE A 238 8.50 17.97 -14.74
N THR A 239 7.55 18.12 -15.68
CA THR A 239 6.59 19.23 -15.69
C THR A 239 5.41 18.97 -14.75
N LEU A 240 4.98 17.72 -14.65
CA LEU A 240 3.80 17.32 -13.85
C LEU A 240 4.07 17.30 -12.34
N ILE A 241 5.34 17.20 -11.93
CA ILE A 241 5.71 17.26 -10.52
C ILE A 241 5.66 18.69 -9.94
N GLU A 242 5.60 19.72 -10.79
CA GLU A 242 5.52 21.12 -10.36
C GLU A 242 4.17 21.43 -9.71
N PRO A 243 4.13 22.10 -8.53
CA PRO A 243 2.88 22.36 -7.82
C PRO A 243 1.79 23.06 -8.65
N SER A 244 2.14 23.99 -9.53
CA SER A 244 1.15 24.74 -10.35
C SER A 244 0.51 23.88 -11.45
N LYS A 245 1.17 22.80 -11.88
CA LYS A 245 0.72 21.91 -12.96
C LYS A 245 -0.10 20.71 -12.47
N ARG A 246 -0.18 20.52 -11.15
CA ARG A 246 -0.94 19.41 -10.54
C ARG A 246 -2.43 19.59 -10.72
N ALA A 247 -3.17 18.48 -10.73
CA ALA A 247 -4.62 18.50 -10.78
C ALA A 247 -5.20 19.41 -9.67
N GLY A 248 -6.06 20.36 -10.06
CA GLY A 248 -6.68 21.33 -9.15
C GLY A 248 -5.91 22.64 -8.96
N ALA A 249 -4.73 22.82 -9.57
CA ALA A 249 -3.99 24.08 -9.58
C ALA A 249 -4.24 24.92 -10.84
N ASP A 250 -3.85 26.20 -10.80
CA ASP A 250 -4.16 27.21 -11.82
C ASP A 250 -3.62 26.86 -13.22
N GLU A 251 -2.56 26.07 -13.30
CA GLU A 251 -1.93 25.66 -14.56
C GLU A 251 -2.03 24.15 -14.79
N ALA A 252 -3.03 23.49 -14.21
CA ALA A 252 -3.23 22.05 -14.32
C ALA A 252 -3.25 21.59 -15.78
N LEU A 253 -2.37 20.66 -16.13
CA LEU A 253 -2.36 20.03 -17.44
C LEU A 253 -3.42 18.91 -17.43
N GLY A 254 -4.35 18.95 -18.39
CA GLY A 254 -5.49 18.03 -18.46
C GLY A 254 -5.08 16.55 -18.58
N LYS A 255 -5.97 15.67 -18.10
CA LYS A 255 -5.82 14.21 -17.87
C LYS A 255 -4.87 13.49 -18.86
N LEU A 256 -3.64 13.23 -18.40
CA LEU A 256 -2.91 12.00 -18.66
C LEU A 256 -3.10 11.07 -17.46
#